data_AF-A0AAZ3QQ72-F1
#
_entry.id   AF-A0AAZ3QQ72-F1
#
_cell.length_a   1.000
_cell.length_b   1.000
_cell.length_c   1.000
_cell.angle_alpha   90.00
_cell.angle_beta   90.00
_cell.angle_gamma   90.00
#
_symmetry.space_group_name_H-M   'P 1'
#
loop_
_entity.id
_entity.type
_entity.pdbx_description
1 polymer ?
#
loop_
_entity_poly.entity_id
_entity_poly.type
_entity_poly.pdbx_seq_one_letter_code
_entity_poly.pdbx_strand_id
1 'polypeptide(L)'
;LCAQIQQVVCKKQADHSVVYNHFCDKKSKPKDKKRGCNSEPCSPSWGSGEWSECSRSCNGGLRTREVLCKRKISPTEEKVQDDGACTPPGPPLTEPCNNHTCPPEWLALNWSECNPSCGPGFRHRVLLCKRGESGGTLPESQCPKYGRPTTRVRCNLQRCPPPMWVAGPWGECSANCGLGQEMRSVQCLVHTGQPSNECPDLLRPAAMQQCKSKCDLSSLPMDIPEGDPEECKDVNTVAYCPLVLRFKFCSRPYFRQMCCKTCQGH
;
A
#
# COMPACT_ATOMS: atom_id res chain seq x y z
N LEU A 1 -74.68 7.13 3.21
CA LEU A 1 -74.95 8.20 4.19
C LEU A 1 -75.74 7.59 5.35
N CYS A 2 -75.10 7.42 6.51
CA CYS A 2 -75.76 6.87 7.69
C CYS A 2 -76.59 7.99 8.36
N ALA A 3 -77.91 7.82 8.41
CA ALA A 3 -78.83 8.80 8.98
C ALA A 3 -79.76 8.12 9.98
N GLN A 4 -79.78 8.62 11.20
CA GLN A 4 -80.79 8.26 12.19
C GLN A 4 -82.02 9.12 11.93
N ILE A 5 -83.10 8.46 11.51
CA ILE A 5 -84.38 9.08 11.19
C ILE A 5 -85.28 8.93 12.41
N GLN A 6 -85.72 10.04 12.99
CA GLN A 6 -86.80 9.99 13.98
C GLN A 6 -88.10 9.64 13.24
N GLN A 7 -88.61 8.43 13.41
CA GLN A 7 -89.84 8.01 12.76
C GLN A 7 -91.06 8.72 13.35
N VAL A 8 -91.85 9.34 12.48
CA VAL A 8 -93.13 9.94 12.84
C VAL A 8 -94.22 8.90 12.66
N VAL A 9 -94.97 8.62 13.72
CA VAL A 9 -96.12 7.70 13.72
C VAL A 9 -97.42 8.47 13.93
N CYS A 10 -98.46 8.12 13.17
CA CYS A 10 -99.80 8.67 13.35
C CYS A 10 -100.43 8.07 14.62
N LYS A 11 -100.93 8.90 15.53
CA LYS A 11 -101.57 8.47 16.78
C LYS A 11 -102.94 9.10 16.95
N LYS A 12 -103.91 8.35 17.51
CA LYS A 12 -105.22 8.92 17.89
C LYS A 12 -105.07 9.86 19.09
N GLN A 13 -105.84 10.94 19.13
CA GLN A 13 -105.79 11.89 20.24
C GLN A 13 -106.42 11.37 21.54
N ALA A 14 -107.41 10.47 21.46
CA ALA A 14 -108.14 9.99 22.63
C ALA A 14 -107.34 9.01 23.49
N ASP A 15 -106.56 8.11 22.87
CA ASP A 15 -105.89 6.99 23.53
C ASP A 15 -104.40 6.87 23.18
N HIS A 16 -103.86 7.77 22.34
CA HIS A 16 -102.48 7.75 21.84
C HIS A 16 -102.06 6.46 21.12
N SER A 17 -103.02 5.63 20.69
CA SER A 17 -102.75 4.41 19.93
C SER A 17 -102.23 4.73 18.53
N VAL A 18 -101.26 3.95 18.05
CA VAL A 18 -100.68 4.11 16.71
C VAL A 18 -101.64 3.60 15.64
N VAL A 19 -101.92 4.41 14.62
CA VAL A 19 -102.81 4.08 13.50
C VAL A 19 -102.12 4.30 12.16
N TYR A 20 -102.76 3.84 11.09
CA TYR A 20 -102.22 3.99 9.74
C TYR A 20 -102.14 5.46 9.30
N ASN A 21 -101.11 5.79 8.52
CA ASN A 21 -100.79 7.16 8.10
C ASN A 21 -101.90 7.87 7.30
N HIS A 22 -102.84 7.15 6.68
CA HIS A 22 -103.94 7.76 5.93
C HIS A 22 -105.02 8.38 6.83
N PHE A 23 -105.02 8.09 8.13
CA PHE A 23 -105.89 8.73 9.12
C PHE A 23 -105.35 10.06 9.65
N CYS A 24 -104.08 10.38 9.39
CA CYS A 24 -103.49 11.67 9.72
C CYS A 24 -103.45 12.59 8.50
N ASP A 25 -103.76 13.87 8.69
CA ASP A 25 -103.65 14.87 7.64
C ASP A 25 -102.21 15.00 7.13
N LYS A 26 -102.04 14.88 5.81
CA LYS A 26 -100.72 15.02 5.16
C LYS A 26 -100.09 16.40 5.41
N LYS A 27 -100.92 17.43 5.63
CA LYS A 27 -100.47 18.81 5.91
C LYS A 27 -99.96 19.00 7.35
N SER A 28 -100.39 18.16 8.29
CA SER A 28 -99.96 18.24 9.69
C SER A 28 -98.78 17.33 10.01
N LYS A 29 -98.31 16.52 9.04
CA LYS A 29 -97.14 15.65 9.21
C LYS A 29 -95.88 16.50 9.48
N PRO A 30 -95.24 16.37 10.66
CA PRO A 30 -93.96 17.02 10.93
C PRO A 30 -92.89 16.58 9.93
N LYS A 31 -91.96 17.47 9.61
CA LYS A 31 -90.78 17.12 8.80
C LYS A 31 -89.93 16.11 9.58
N ASP A 32 -89.54 15.02 8.91
CA ASP A 32 -88.68 14.00 9.51
C ASP A 32 -87.36 14.64 9.95
N LYS A 33 -87.05 14.54 11.25
CA LYS A 33 -85.74 14.97 11.77
C LYS A 33 -84.73 13.87 11.47
N LYS A 34 -83.82 14.15 10.55
CA LYS A 34 -82.68 13.29 10.22
C LYS A 34 -81.45 13.82 10.94
N ARG A 35 -80.84 13.02 11.81
CA ARG A 35 -79.51 13.31 12.37
C ARG A 35 -78.47 12.38 11.73
N GLY A 36 -77.27 12.91 11.47
CA GLY A 36 -76.15 12.08 11.04
C GLY A 36 -75.74 11.10 12.14
N CYS A 37 -75.35 9.89 11.76
CA CYS A 37 -74.71 8.94 12.69
C CYS A 37 -73.20 9.12 12.66
N ASN A 38 -72.49 8.66 13.70
CA ASN A 38 -71.03 8.81 13.84
C ASN A 38 -70.58 10.29 13.89
N SER A 39 -71.37 11.14 14.56
CA SER A 39 -71.04 12.55 14.76
C SER A 39 -69.95 12.77 15.82
N GLU A 40 -69.63 11.76 16.62
CA GLU A 40 -68.52 11.84 17.58
C GLU A 40 -67.21 11.43 16.91
N PRO A 41 -66.14 12.24 17.08
CA PRO A 41 -64.82 11.92 16.55
C PRO A 41 -64.31 10.61 17.11
N CYS A 42 -63.79 9.74 16.25
CA CYS A 42 -63.20 8.47 16.66
C CYS A 42 -62.07 8.69 17.68
N SER A 43 -61.78 7.68 18.50
CA SER A 43 -60.59 7.71 19.37
C SER A 43 -59.32 7.87 18.53
N PRO A 44 -58.32 8.62 19.02
CA PRO A 44 -57.06 8.82 18.32
C PRO A 44 -56.29 7.50 18.17
N SER A 45 -55.62 7.32 17.03
CA SER A 45 -54.79 6.14 16.76
C SER A 45 -53.49 6.52 16.05
N TRP A 46 -52.48 5.66 16.18
CA TRP A 46 -51.19 5.87 15.52
C TRP A 46 -51.30 5.71 14.01
N GLY A 47 -50.76 6.67 13.27
CA GLY A 47 -50.46 6.55 11.85
C GLY A 47 -48.95 6.54 11.64
N SER A 48 -48.45 5.55 10.91
CA SER A 48 -47.04 5.46 10.50
C SER A 48 -46.91 5.77 9.01
N GLY A 49 -45.96 6.64 8.66
CA GLY A 49 -45.53 6.87 7.27
C GLY A 49 -44.61 5.76 6.76
N GLU A 50 -44.18 5.91 5.50
CA GLU A 50 -43.19 5.06 4.87
C GLU A 50 -41.81 5.22 5.53
N TRP A 51 -41.02 4.16 5.47
CA TRP A 51 -39.64 4.22 5.92
C TRP A 51 -38.76 4.99 4.92
N SER A 52 -37.84 5.79 5.44
CA SER A 52 -36.78 6.42 4.67
C SER A 52 -35.78 5.39 4.13
N GLU A 53 -34.93 5.85 3.21
CA GLU A 53 -33.79 5.06 2.77
C GLU A 53 -32.85 4.77 3.94
N CYS A 54 -32.23 3.59 3.93
CA CYS A 54 -31.31 3.21 4.98
C CYS A 54 -30.07 4.11 4.96
N SER A 55 -29.64 4.59 6.12
CA SER A 55 -28.45 5.46 6.22
C SER A 55 -27.15 4.83 5.74
N ARG A 56 -27.10 3.50 5.64
CA ARG A 56 -25.97 2.73 5.10
C ARG A 56 -26.49 1.61 4.21
N SER A 57 -25.78 1.32 3.13
CA SER A 57 -26.10 0.20 2.25
C SER A 57 -25.70 -1.16 2.84
N CYS A 58 -24.78 -1.21 3.81
CA CYS A 58 -24.26 -2.42 4.44
C CYS A 58 -23.61 -2.11 5.80
N ASN A 59 -23.19 -3.14 6.55
CA ASN A 59 -22.63 -3.08 7.91
C ASN A 59 -23.56 -2.44 8.98
N GLY A 60 -24.87 -2.49 8.76
CA GLY A 60 -25.87 -1.96 9.68
C GLY A 60 -26.00 -0.45 9.60
N GLY A 61 -27.18 0.01 9.16
CA GLY A 61 -27.63 1.39 9.19
C GLY A 61 -28.94 1.53 9.96
N LEU A 62 -29.50 2.74 9.93
CA LEU A 62 -30.80 3.06 10.49
C LEU A 62 -31.66 3.67 9.40
N ARG A 63 -32.93 3.27 9.37
CA ARG A 63 -33.97 3.99 8.62
C ARG A 63 -34.98 4.57 9.58
N THR A 64 -35.61 5.66 9.17
CA THR A 64 -36.51 6.46 10.00
C THR A 64 -37.86 6.56 9.32
N ARG A 65 -38.94 6.70 10.09
CA ARG A 65 -40.27 6.98 9.54
C ARG A 65 -40.95 8.03 10.39
N GLU A 66 -41.96 8.66 9.81
CA GLU A 66 -42.86 9.52 10.55
C GLU A 66 -43.90 8.66 11.30
N VAL A 67 -44.15 8.98 12.58
CA VAL A 67 -45.20 8.37 13.40
C VAL A 67 -45.97 9.51 14.04
N LEU A 68 -47.27 9.60 13.76
CA LEU A 68 -48.13 10.68 14.26
C LEU A 68 -49.37 10.10 14.91
N CYS A 69 -49.75 10.62 16.07
CA CYS A 69 -51.05 10.38 16.66
C CYS A 69 -52.12 11.16 15.87
N LYS A 70 -53.07 10.46 15.24
CA LYS A 70 -54.10 11.10 14.39
C LYS A 70 -55.49 10.77 14.91
N ARG A 71 -56.39 11.76 14.88
CA ARG A 71 -57.81 11.61 15.20
C ARG A 71 -58.66 11.92 13.98
N LYS A 72 -59.52 10.98 13.59
CA LYS A 72 -60.54 11.18 12.54
C LYS A 72 -61.69 12.01 13.10
N ILE A 73 -61.79 13.27 12.69
CA ILE A 73 -62.87 14.20 13.10
C ILE A 73 -64.09 13.98 12.23
N SER A 74 -63.88 13.75 10.93
CA SER A 74 -64.93 13.43 9.96
C SER A 74 -64.40 12.41 8.95
N PRO A 75 -65.23 11.87 8.03
CA PRO A 75 -64.78 10.92 7.00
C PRO A 75 -63.66 11.48 6.10
N THR A 76 -63.55 12.79 6.00
CA THR A 76 -62.62 13.51 5.12
C THR A 76 -61.58 14.33 5.86
N GLU A 77 -61.66 14.42 7.19
CA GLU A 77 -60.81 15.29 7.99
C GLU A 77 -60.13 14.51 9.12
N GLU A 78 -58.80 14.50 9.07
CA GLU A 78 -57.92 13.97 10.11
C GLU A 78 -57.12 15.10 10.73
N LYS A 79 -56.97 15.07 12.05
CA LYS A 79 -56.16 16.04 12.79
C LYS A 79 -55.07 15.33 13.57
N VAL A 80 -53.85 15.84 13.48
CA VAL A 80 -52.72 15.39 14.30
C VAL A 80 -52.95 15.84 15.74
N GLN A 81 -52.70 14.95 16.68
CA GLN A 81 -52.83 15.16 18.12
C GLN A 81 -51.46 15.03 18.78
N ASP A 82 -51.40 15.38 20.07
CA ASP A 82 -50.24 15.08 20.90
C ASP A 82 -50.07 13.56 21.07
N ASP A 83 -48.82 13.10 21.14
CA ASP A 83 -48.48 11.68 21.24
C ASP A 83 -49.09 11.02 22.49
N GLY A 84 -49.28 11.76 23.58
CA GLY A 84 -49.91 11.26 24.80
C GLY A 84 -51.41 10.96 24.66
N ALA A 85 -52.06 11.40 23.58
CA ALA A 85 -53.47 11.10 23.32
C ALA A 85 -53.70 9.69 22.77
N CYS A 86 -52.66 9.07 22.20
CA CYS A 86 -52.73 7.72 21.65
C CYS A 86 -52.16 6.68 22.64
N THR A 87 -52.92 5.61 22.88
CA THR A 87 -52.51 4.49 23.75
C THR A 87 -52.69 3.18 22.99
N PRO A 88 -51.71 2.24 22.99
CA PRO A 88 -50.42 2.21 23.72
C PRO A 88 -49.36 3.18 23.15
N PRO A 89 -48.12 3.26 23.72
CA PRO A 89 -47.04 4.06 23.15
C PRO A 89 -46.80 3.77 21.67
N GLY A 90 -46.39 4.80 20.93
CA GLY A 90 -46.23 4.75 19.48
C GLY A 90 -45.20 3.72 19.02
N PRO A 91 -45.34 3.21 17.78
CA PRO A 91 -44.36 2.32 17.20
C PRO A 91 -43.01 3.04 16.99
N PRO A 92 -41.89 2.31 16.81
CA PRO A 92 -40.58 2.92 16.73
C PRO A 92 -40.45 3.85 15.51
N LEU A 93 -39.82 4.99 15.75
CA LEU A 93 -39.46 6.00 14.74
C LEU A 93 -38.26 5.58 13.90
N THR A 94 -37.41 4.70 14.43
CA THR A 94 -36.18 4.25 13.79
C THR A 94 -36.05 2.74 13.86
N GLU A 95 -35.49 2.12 12.83
CA GLU A 95 -35.18 0.69 12.86
C GLU A 95 -33.87 0.35 12.16
N PRO A 96 -33.18 -0.72 12.60
CA PRO A 96 -31.97 -1.19 11.95
C PRO A 96 -32.28 -1.74 10.56
N CYS A 97 -31.41 -1.43 9.61
CA CYS A 97 -31.50 -1.89 8.24
C CYS A 97 -30.10 -2.27 7.71
N ASN A 98 -30.06 -3.08 6.65
CA ASN A 98 -28.82 -3.47 5.96
C ASN A 98 -27.73 -4.08 6.87
N ASN A 99 -28.13 -5.05 7.70
CA ASN A 99 -27.21 -5.78 8.59
C ASN A 99 -26.25 -6.76 7.88
N HIS A 100 -26.28 -6.82 6.55
CA HIS A 100 -25.34 -7.63 5.80
C HIS A 100 -23.97 -6.95 5.73
N THR A 101 -22.91 -7.76 5.70
CA THR A 101 -21.54 -7.28 5.61
C THR A 101 -21.27 -6.62 4.25
N CYS A 102 -20.58 -5.48 4.23
CA CYS A 102 -20.18 -4.84 2.98
C CYS A 102 -19.29 -5.77 2.14
N PRO A 103 -19.45 -5.76 0.80
CA PRO A 103 -18.55 -6.49 -0.07
C PRO A 103 -17.12 -5.95 0.08
N PRO A 104 -16.10 -6.81 -0.08
CA PRO A 104 -14.72 -6.39 0.02
C PRO A 104 -14.27 -5.65 -1.25
N GLU A 105 -13.42 -4.63 -1.07
CA GLU A 105 -12.94 -3.77 -2.14
C GLU A 105 -11.42 -3.64 -2.13
N TRP A 106 -10.87 -3.33 -3.31
CA TRP A 106 -9.45 -3.09 -3.48
C TRP A 106 -9.08 -1.68 -3.04
N LEU A 107 -8.20 -1.61 -2.05
CA LEU A 107 -7.51 -0.39 -1.68
C LEU A 107 -6.11 -0.39 -2.31
N ALA A 108 -5.88 0.53 -3.24
CA ALA A 108 -4.55 0.74 -3.82
C ALA A 108 -3.75 1.70 -2.94
N LEU A 109 -2.62 1.23 -2.40
CA LEU A 109 -1.69 2.10 -1.69
C LEU A 109 -0.90 2.99 -2.65
N ASN A 110 -0.13 3.91 -2.07
CA ASN A 110 0.74 4.81 -2.82
C ASN A 110 1.78 4.04 -3.64
N TRP A 111 2.17 4.65 -4.76
CA TRP A 111 3.26 4.16 -5.59
C TRP A 111 4.61 4.30 -4.88
N SER A 112 5.48 3.31 -5.07
CA SER A 112 6.90 3.41 -4.76
C SER A 112 7.58 4.45 -5.64
N GLU A 113 8.80 4.80 -5.27
CA GLU A 113 9.70 5.51 -6.17
C GLU A 113 10.02 4.68 -7.43
N CYS A 114 10.45 5.36 -8.50
CA CYS A 114 10.86 4.70 -9.73
C CYS A 114 12.18 3.97 -9.47
N ASN A 115 12.26 2.71 -9.89
CA ASN A 115 13.51 1.97 -9.88
C ASN A 115 13.86 1.50 -11.32
N PRO A 116 15.05 1.85 -11.85
CA PRO A 116 16.07 2.73 -11.28
C PRO A 116 15.59 4.19 -11.07
N SER A 117 16.30 4.94 -10.22
CA SER A 117 16.01 6.36 -9.90
C SER A 117 16.37 7.35 -11.02
N CYS A 118 16.78 6.84 -12.17
CA CYS A 118 17.03 7.56 -13.41
C CYS A 118 16.65 6.67 -14.59
N GLY A 119 16.41 7.25 -15.76
CA GLY A 119 16.12 6.52 -16.99
C GLY A 119 14.80 5.73 -16.93
N PRO A 120 14.66 4.71 -17.80
CA PRO A 120 13.47 3.87 -17.84
C PRO A 120 13.45 2.87 -16.68
N GLY A 121 12.30 2.77 -16.01
CA GLY A 121 12.13 1.91 -14.86
C GLY A 121 10.67 1.58 -14.57
N PHE A 122 10.42 1.09 -13.36
CA PHE A 122 9.08 0.78 -12.88
C PHE A 122 8.82 1.31 -11.48
N ARG A 123 7.57 1.69 -11.23
CA ARG A 123 7.01 1.93 -9.89
C ARG A 123 6.05 0.82 -9.55
N HIS A 124 6.06 0.42 -8.29
CA HIS A 124 5.24 -0.65 -7.75
C HIS A 124 4.30 -0.09 -6.69
N ARG A 125 3.12 -0.66 -6.53
CA ARG A 125 2.26 -0.38 -5.37
C ARG A 125 1.68 -1.67 -4.84
N VAL A 126 1.37 -1.65 -3.56
CA VAL A 126 0.68 -2.75 -2.89
C VAL A 126 -0.82 -2.52 -2.96
N LEU A 127 -1.57 -3.59 -3.20
CA LEU A 127 -3.02 -3.59 -3.13
C LEU A 127 -3.44 -4.35 -1.87
N LEU A 128 -4.36 -3.78 -1.12
CA LEU A 128 -4.96 -4.42 0.04
C LEU A 128 -6.42 -4.73 -0.27
N CYS A 129 -6.90 -5.90 0.15
CA CYS A 129 -8.32 -6.20 0.15
C CYS A 129 -8.91 -5.73 1.48
N LYS A 130 -9.90 -4.84 1.47
CA LYS A 130 -10.52 -4.31 2.69
C LYS A 130 -12.03 -4.52 2.69
N ARG A 131 -12.60 -4.68 3.89
CA ARG A 131 -14.04 -4.84 4.10
C ARG A 131 -14.68 -3.52 4.53
N GLY A 132 -15.06 -2.67 3.58
CA GLY A 132 -15.51 -1.31 3.86
C GLY A 132 -14.42 -0.42 4.49
N GLU A 133 -14.78 0.78 4.95
CA GLU A 133 -13.80 1.77 5.44
C GLU A 133 -13.16 1.39 6.78
N SER A 134 -13.94 0.81 7.70
CA SER A 134 -13.53 0.48 9.07
C SER A 134 -13.17 -1.00 9.27
N GLY A 135 -13.30 -1.84 8.25
CA GLY A 135 -12.99 -3.26 8.35
C GLY A 135 -11.50 -3.58 8.26
N GLY A 136 -11.15 -4.78 8.74
CA GLY A 136 -9.80 -5.31 8.65
C GLY A 136 -9.36 -5.65 7.23
N THR A 137 -8.05 -5.77 7.05
CA THR A 137 -7.44 -6.28 5.82
C THR A 137 -7.76 -7.76 5.66
N LEU A 138 -8.20 -8.14 4.48
CA LEU A 138 -8.58 -9.49 4.09
C LEU A 138 -7.54 -10.12 3.15
N PRO A 139 -7.57 -11.47 3.00
CA PRO A 139 -6.84 -12.14 1.94
C PRO A 139 -7.27 -11.65 0.55
N GLU A 140 -6.31 -11.61 -0.36
CA GLU A 140 -6.48 -11.13 -1.74
C GLU A 140 -7.61 -11.86 -2.49
N SER A 141 -7.79 -13.16 -2.20
CA SER A 141 -8.81 -14.01 -2.81
C SER A 141 -10.24 -13.62 -2.51
N GLN A 142 -10.49 -12.82 -1.46
CA GLN A 142 -11.84 -12.36 -1.13
C GLN A 142 -12.26 -11.15 -1.96
N CYS A 143 -11.33 -10.40 -2.55
CA CYS A 143 -11.67 -9.26 -3.39
C CYS A 143 -12.01 -9.68 -4.82
N PRO A 144 -12.95 -8.97 -5.49
CA PRO A 144 -13.31 -9.27 -6.87
C PRO A 144 -12.10 -9.20 -7.81
N LYS A 145 -11.92 -10.18 -8.71
CA LYS A 145 -10.84 -10.10 -9.71
C LYS A 145 -11.05 -8.94 -10.70
N TYR A 146 -12.31 -8.65 -11.00
CA TYR A 146 -12.69 -7.52 -11.83
C TYR A 146 -12.45 -6.19 -11.08
N GLY A 147 -11.93 -5.19 -11.79
CA GLY A 147 -11.60 -3.89 -11.18
C GLY A 147 -10.34 -3.88 -10.33
N ARG A 148 -9.58 -5.00 -10.26
CA ARG A 148 -8.28 -5.03 -9.58
C ARG A 148 -7.32 -4.00 -10.22
N PRO A 149 -6.83 -3.00 -9.47
CA PRO A 149 -5.90 -2.02 -10.02
C PRO A 149 -4.55 -2.64 -10.40
N THR A 150 -3.78 -1.98 -11.25
CA THR A 150 -2.42 -2.45 -11.61
C THR A 150 -1.45 -2.28 -10.44
N THR A 151 -0.57 -3.26 -10.21
CA THR A 151 0.47 -3.20 -9.17
C THR A 151 1.79 -2.61 -9.68
N ARG A 152 1.95 -2.48 -11.00
CA ARG A 152 3.19 -2.07 -11.65
C ARG A 152 2.89 -1.16 -12.83
N VAL A 153 3.61 -0.05 -12.92
CA VAL A 153 3.58 0.88 -14.06
C VAL A 153 4.99 1.31 -14.46
N ARG A 154 5.15 1.61 -15.75
CA ARG A 154 6.40 2.16 -16.28
C ARG A 154 6.59 3.60 -15.84
N CYS A 155 7.83 3.97 -15.57
CA CYS A 155 8.27 5.34 -15.36
C CYS A 155 9.51 5.61 -16.23
N ASN A 156 9.71 6.87 -16.63
CA ASN A 156 10.89 7.29 -17.36
C ASN A 156 11.38 8.60 -16.74
N LEU A 157 12.49 8.54 -16.02
CA LEU A 157 13.11 9.68 -15.36
C LEU A 157 14.21 10.29 -16.25
N GLN A 158 14.92 11.28 -15.71
CA GLN A 158 16.07 11.88 -16.39
C GLN A 158 17.12 10.82 -16.72
N ARG A 159 17.88 11.03 -17.80
CA ARG A 159 18.93 10.09 -18.22
C ARG A 159 19.88 9.78 -17.07
N CYS A 160 20.27 8.51 -16.96
CA CYS A 160 21.24 8.10 -15.96
C CYS A 160 22.61 8.73 -16.23
N PRO A 161 23.37 9.06 -15.17
CA PRO A 161 24.75 9.44 -15.31
C PRO A 161 25.54 8.36 -16.06
N PRO A 162 26.46 8.74 -16.96
CA PRO A 162 27.29 7.77 -17.66
C PRO A 162 28.19 7.00 -16.68
N PRO A 163 28.60 5.77 -17.01
CA PRO A 163 29.55 5.01 -16.21
C PRO A 163 30.89 5.74 -16.08
N MET A 164 31.53 5.61 -14.92
CA MET A 164 32.78 6.27 -14.61
C MET A 164 33.81 5.32 -14.01
N TRP A 165 35.09 5.60 -14.26
CA TRP A 165 36.19 4.88 -13.64
C TRP A 165 36.32 5.28 -12.17
N VAL A 166 36.33 4.27 -11.30
CA VAL A 166 36.58 4.42 -9.87
C VAL A 166 37.88 3.70 -9.54
N ALA A 167 38.84 4.46 -9.01
CA ALA A 167 40.13 3.94 -8.57
C ALA A 167 40.13 3.79 -7.04
N GLY A 168 40.46 2.60 -6.57
CA GLY A 168 40.67 2.33 -5.14
C GLY A 168 41.98 2.93 -4.61
N PRO A 169 42.25 2.76 -3.31
CA PRO A 169 43.54 3.13 -2.73
C PRO A 169 44.68 2.30 -3.35
N TRP A 170 45.88 2.88 -3.38
CA TRP A 170 47.09 2.14 -3.70
C TRP A 170 47.37 1.08 -2.63
N GLY A 171 47.73 -0.11 -3.07
CA GLY A 171 48.26 -1.16 -2.20
C GLY A 171 49.67 -0.81 -1.71
N GLU A 172 50.26 -1.73 -0.94
CA GLU A 172 51.62 -1.57 -0.45
C GLU A 172 52.64 -1.62 -1.60
N CYS A 173 53.77 -0.94 -1.40
CA CYS A 173 54.86 -0.96 -2.36
C CYS A 173 55.46 -2.37 -2.41
N SER A 174 55.65 -2.92 -3.62
CA SER A 174 56.23 -4.26 -3.81
C SER A 174 57.66 -4.41 -3.26
N ALA A 175 58.33 -3.30 -3.00
CA ALA A 175 59.69 -3.25 -2.48
C ALA A 175 59.70 -2.66 -1.06
N ASN A 176 60.27 -3.41 -0.11
CA ASN A 176 60.44 -2.95 1.26
C ASN A 176 61.50 -1.83 1.40
N CYS A 177 62.39 -1.70 0.42
CA CYS A 177 63.37 -0.62 0.34
C CYS A 177 63.64 -0.27 -1.14
N GLY A 178 63.85 1.02 -1.44
CA GLY A 178 64.21 1.46 -2.80
C GLY A 178 63.01 1.65 -3.73
N LEU A 179 63.17 1.31 -5.01
CA LEU A 179 62.12 1.46 -6.03
C LEU A 179 61.29 0.18 -6.12
N GLY A 180 59.96 0.34 -6.09
CA GLY A 180 59.01 -0.75 -6.28
C GLY A 180 57.83 -0.33 -7.14
N GLN A 181 56.83 -1.20 -7.22
CA GLN A 181 55.56 -0.92 -7.86
C GLN A 181 54.43 -1.14 -6.86
N GLU A 182 53.42 -0.28 -6.91
CA GLU A 182 52.18 -0.46 -6.16
C GLU A 182 51.02 -0.61 -7.15
N MET A 183 50.03 -1.42 -6.77
CA MET A 183 48.86 -1.72 -7.58
C MET A 183 47.60 -1.23 -6.88
N ARG A 184 46.60 -0.80 -7.65
CA ARG A 184 45.26 -0.45 -7.14
C ARG A 184 44.18 -1.08 -7.98
N SER A 185 42.99 -1.25 -7.38
CA SER A 185 41.80 -1.63 -8.12
C SER A 185 41.32 -0.45 -8.97
N VAL A 186 41.02 -0.71 -10.24
CA VAL A 186 40.42 0.26 -11.16
C VAL A 186 39.22 -0.43 -11.81
N GLN A 187 38.02 0.04 -11.49
CA GLN A 187 36.77 -0.55 -11.97
C GLN A 187 35.94 0.51 -12.68
N CYS A 188 35.33 0.14 -13.80
CA CYS A 188 34.33 0.97 -14.45
C CYS A 188 32.98 0.65 -13.81
N LEU A 189 32.36 1.64 -13.17
CA LEU A 189 31.10 1.45 -12.44
C LEU A 189 30.00 2.35 -13.02
N VAL A 190 28.78 1.80 -13.14
CA VAL A 190 27.58 2.62 -13.38
C VAL A 190 27.17 3.37 -12.11
N HIS A 191 26.22 4.29 -12.22
CA HIS A 191 25.70 5.07 -11.10
C HIS A 191 25.11 4.22 -9.93
N THR A 192 24.79 2.94 -10.15
CA THR A 192 24.34 2.00 -9.10
C THR A 192 25.49 1.26 -8.41
N GLY A 193 26.75 1.47 -8.83
CA GLY A 193 27.93 0.76 -8.32
C GLY A 193 28.17 -0.61 -8.95
N GLN A 194 27.41 -1.00 -9.98
CA GLN A 194 27.62 -2.24 -10.71
C GLN A 194 28.75 -2.10 -11.75
N PRO A 195 29.51 -3.16 -12.05
CA PRO A 195 30.55 -3.13 -13.07
C PRO A 195 29.97 -2.91 -14.48
N SER A 196 30.65 -2.11 -15.29
CA SER A 196 30.31 -1.81 -16.68
C SER A 196 31.56 -1.80 -17.56
N ASN A 197 31.37 -1.86 -18.88
CA ASN A 197 32.43 -1.76 -19.90
C ASN A 197 32.27 -0.51 -20.78
N GLU A 198 31.35 0.39 -20.41
CA GLU A 198 31.01 1.58 -21.22
C GLU A 198 31.88 2.80 -20.90
N CYS A 199 32.81 2.69 -19.93
CA CYS A 199 33.71 3.78 -19.61
C CYS A 199 34.75 3.98 -20.72
N PRO A 200 35.04 5.22 -21.14
CA PRO A 200 36.10 5.49 -22.12
C PRO A 200 37.48 5.08 -21.58
N ASP A 201 38.24 4.30 -22.36
CA ASP A 201 39.60 3.86 -21.97
C ASP A 201 40.58 5.01 -21.78
N LEU A 202 40.39 6.14 -22.49
CA LEU A 202 41.23 7.33 -22.37
C LEU A 202 41.17 7.96 -20.97
N LEU A 203 40.06 7.74 -20.25
CA LEU A 203 39.87 8.24 -18.89
C LEU A 203 40.27 7.21 -17.83
N ARG A 204 40.78 6.03 -18.23
CA ARG A 204 41.12 4.94 -17.33
C ARG A 204 42.34 5.33 -16.48
N PRO A 205 42.19 5.41 -15.15
CA PRO A 205 43.31 5.69 -14.26
C PRO A 205 44.35 4.57 -14.29
N ALA A 206 45.63 4.91 -14.04
CA ALA A 206 46.70 3.91 -13.95
C ALA A 206 46.40 2.88 -12.85
N ALA A 207 46.44 1.59 -13.17
CA ALA A 207 46.26 0.52 -12.19
C ALA A 207 47.56 0.15 -11.46
N MET A 208 48.70 0.60 -11.97
CA MET A 208 50.04 0.36 -11.44
C MET A 208 50.85 1.65 -11.51
N GLN A 209 51.59 1.97 -10.45
CA GLN A 209 52.53 3.09 -10.45
C GLN A 209 53.83 2.73 -9.72
N GLN A 210 54.87 3.55 -9.93
CA GLN A 210 56.13 3.40 -9.22
C GLN A 210 56.03 4.02 -7.82
N CYS A 211 56.55 3.31 -6.82
CA CYS A 211 56.65 3.75 -5.44
C CYS A 211 58.11 3.74 -4.99
N LYS A 212 58.45 4.57 -4.01
CA LYS A 212 59.77 4.61 -3.38
C LYS A 212 59.65 4.44 -1.88
N SER A 213 60.09 3.29 -1.38
CA SER A 213 60.19 3.03 0.06
C SER A 213 61.52 3.55 0.60
N LYS A 214 61.47 4.19 1.77
CA LYS A 214 62.67 4.67 2.45
C LYS A 214 63.46 3.45 2.92
N CYS A 215 64.72 3.35 2.48
CA CYS A 215 65.65 2.38 3.04
C CYS A 215 66.08 2.89 4.41
N ASP A 216 65.55 2.33 5.50
CA ASP A 216 66.16 2.52 6.79
C ASP A 216 67.32 1.51 6.91
N LEU A 217 68.55 2.01 6.87
CA LEU A 217 69.76 1.20 7.01
C LEU A 217 69.86 0.53 8.40
N SER A 218 68.96 0.88 9.32
CA SER A 218 68.89 0.34 10.68
C SER A 218 68.04 -0.94 10.82
N SER A 219 67.32 -1.37 9.77
CA SER A 219 66.51 -2.61 9.81
C SER A 219 67.04 -3.72 8.89
N LEU A 220 68.28 -3.63 8.43
CA LEU A 220 68.99 -4.80 7.89
C LEU A 220 69.28 -5.74 9.06
N PRO A 221 68.84 -7.02 9.03
CA PRO A 221 69.35 -8.01 9.97
C PRO A 221 70.86 -8.14 9.71
N MET A 222 71.66 -7.51 10.56
CA MET A 222 73.07 -7.85 10.77
C MET A 222 73.09 -9.16 11.55
N ASP A 223 72.66 -10.24 10.90
CA ASP A 223 72.97 -11.60 11.31
C ASP A 223 73.31 -12.34 10.02
N ILE A 224 74.54 -12.09 9.55
CA ILE A 224 75.26 -13.01 8.67
C ILE A 224 75.82 -14.07 9.61
N PRO A 225 75.31 -15.33 9.61
CA PRO A 225 76.05 -16.40 10.24
C PRO A 225 77.32 -16.58 9.41
N GLU A 226 78.47 -16.49 10.06
CA GLU A 226 79.74 -16.97 9.50
C GLU A 226 79.53 -18.43 9.06
N GLY A 227 79.34 -18.61 7.76
CA GLY A 227 79.25 -19.90 7.09
C GLY A 227 80.57 -20.23 6.44
N ASP A 228 81.13 -21.36 6.85
CA ASP A 228 82.36 -22.02 6.42
C ASP A 228 82.80 -21.86 4.94
N PRO A 229 84.12 -21.80 4.67
CA PRO A 229 84.70 -21.58 3.34
C PRO A 229 84.85 -22.86 2.48
N GLU A 230 83.89 -23.79 2.50
CA GLU A 230 84.04 -25.09 1.79
C GLU A 230 82.78 -25.57 1.05
N GLU A 231 82.23 -24.78 0.11
CA GLU A 231 81.58 -25.36 -1.10
C GLU A 231 81.32 -24.31 -2.20
N CYS A 232 82.38 -23.94 -2.91
CA CYS A 232 82.31 -23.25 -4.19
C CYS A 232 81.44 -24.05 -5.18
N LYS A 233 80.20 -23.61 -5.45
CA LYS A 233 79.23 -24.24 -6.37
C LYS A 233 78.77 -23.24 -7.44
N ASP A 234 78.62 -23.72 -8.67
CA ASP A 234 78.09 -22.92 -9.78
C ASP A 234 76.56 -22.87 -9.67
N VAL A 235 76.00 -21.65 -9.64
CA VAL A 235 74.56 -21.42 -9.46
C VAL A 235 73.75 -21.85 -10.68
N ASN A 236 74.33 -21.79 -11.89
CA ASN A 236 73.68 -22.23 -13.11
C ASN A 236 74.70 -22.82 -14.09
N THR A 237 74.89 -24.13 -13.95
CA THR A 237 75.91 -24.95 -14.63
C THR A 237 75.62 -25.20 -16.11
N VAL A 238 74.36 -25.11 -16.54
CA VAL A 238 73.96 -25.61 -17.87
C VAL A 238 74.14 -24.58 -18.98
N ALA A 239 73.83 -23.30 -18.71
CA ALA A 239 73.89 -22.26 -19.74
C ALA A 239 74.65 -21.01 -19.29
N TYR A 240 74.46 -20.58 -18.05
CA TYR A 240 74.95 -19.28 -17.61
C TYR A 240 76.47 -19.28 -17.40
N CYS A 241 77.00 -20.23 -16.61
CA CYS A 241 78.44 -20.26 -16.31
C CYS A 241 79.34 -20.54 -17.53
N PRO A 242 78.97 -21.42 -18.48
CA PRO A 242 79.72 -21.56 -19.74
C PRO A 242 79.79 -20.27 -20.57
N LEU A 243 78.74 -19.44 -20.55
CA LEU A 243 78.75 -18.13 -21.23
C LEU A 243 79.66 -17.13 -20.52
N VAL A 244 79.65 -17.12 -19.18
CA VAL A 244 80.55 -16.29 -18.35
C VAL A 244 82.02 -16.57 -18.69
N LEU A 245 82.40 -17.84 -18.83
CA LEU A 245 83.75 -18.22 -19.26
C LEU A 245 84.03 -17.81 -20.72
N ARG A 246 83.11 -18.14 -21.64
CA ARG A 246 83.26 -17.87 -23.08
C ARG A 246 83.45 -16.38 -23.38
N PHE A 247 82.78 -15.50 -22.64
CA PHE A 247 82.86 -14.05 -22.81
C PHE A 247 83.86 -13.37 -21.85
N LYS A 248 84.72 -14.15 -21.16
CA LYS A 248 85.78 -13.67 -20.26
C LYS A 248 85.30 -12.76 -19.11
N PHE A 249 84.12 -13.07 -18.56
CA PHE A 249 83.56 -12.33 -17.44
C PHE A 249 84.05 -12.80 -16.06
N CYS A 250 84.89 -13.85 -15.99
CA CYS A 250 85.50 -14.37 -14.77
C CYS A 250 86.38 -13.36 -14.00
N SER A 251 86.82 -12.29 -14.66
CA SER A 251 87.57 -11.18 -14.04
C SER A 251 86.73 -10.33 -13.08
N ARG A 252 85.39 -10.43 -13.13
CA ARG A 252 84.50 -9.65 -12.26
C ARG A 252 84.06 -10.49 -11.06
N PRO A 253 84.12 -9.93 -9.84
CA PRO A 253 83.86 -10.66 -8.60
C PRO A 253 82.43 -11.23 -8.51
N TYR A 254 81.44 -10.52 -9.06
CA TYR A 254 80.05 -10.99 -9.12
C TYR A 254 79.89 -12.29 -9.90
N PHE A 255 80.49 -12.38 -11.10
CA PHE A 255 80.42 -13.59 -11.92
C PHE A 255 81.25 -14.73 -11.32
N ARG A 256 82.34 -14.40 -10.63
CA ARG A 256 83.19 -15.38 -9.92
C ARG A 256 82.49 -16.00 -8.70
N GLN A 257 81.64 -15.26 -8.01
CA GLN A 257 80.81 -15.79 -6.93
C GLN A 257 79.73 -16.76 -7.45
N MET A 258 79.10 -16.43 -8.58
CA MET A 258 78.01 -17.23 -9.15
C MET A 258 78.50 -18.45 -9.95
N CYS A 259 79.69 -18.39 -10.54
CA CYS A 259 80.28 -19.40 -11.41
C CYS A 259 81.69 -19.78 -10.93
N CYS A 260 81.78 -20.04 -9.63
CA CYS A 260 83.02 -20.24 -8.91
C CYS A 260 83.85 -21.42 -9.42
N LYS A 261 83.23 -22.57 -9.76
CA LYS A 261 83.94 -23.72 -10.36
C LYS A 261 84.33 -23.44 -11.81
N THR A 262 83.43 -22.85 -12.59
CA THR A 262 83.67 -22.56 -14.02
C THR A 262 84.80 -21.52 -14.21
N CYS A 263 84.99 -20.60 -13.28
CA CYS A 263 86.06 -19.59 -13.31
C CYS A 263 87.33 -19.99 -12.52
N GLN A 264 87.43 -21.23 -12.05
CA GLN A 264 88.57 -21.71 -11.26
C GLN A 264 89.76 -21.98 -12.20
N GLY A 265 90.60 -20.97 -12.44
CA GLY A 265 91.81 -21.06 -13.28
C GLY A 265 91.90 -20.08 -14.45
N HIS A 266 90.97 -19.12 -14.56
CA HIS A 266 90.93 -18.06 -15.58
C HIS A 266 90.77 -16.68 -14.94
#